data_AF-F5RNA5-F1
#
_entry.id   AF-F5RNA5-F1
#
_cell.length_a   1.000
_cell.length_b   1.000
_cell.length_c   1.000
_cell.angle_alpha   90.00
_cell.angle_beta   90.00
_cell.angle_gamma   90.00
#
_symmetry.space_group_name_H-M   'P 1'
#
loop_
_entity.id
_entity.type
_entity.pdbx_description
1 polymer ?
#
loop_
_entity_poly.entity_id
_entity_poly.type
_entity_poly.pdbx_seq_one_letter_code
_entity_poly.pdbx_strand_id
1 'polypeptide(L)'
;MDQQIIPILTSAFGGSCLGALITGIVNWRLSNKSYKDDYYKKVLDKRIEAYEKVEYFIDHIFGITPFIIPDYYMATTGCERLYHTCFTNLETFDKALDEFSNLSEYLRWTSKEVKDTLGKINKKTSDLDILIHHPDKEKVMKNVFKDFFLKYTAEDEAYLCVVVGCKNYTVIESLIDELRKIIYRDYINMYDVKAFLKKATEY
;
A
#
# COMPACT_ATOMS: atom_id res chain seq x y z
N MET A 1 -27.33 -60.00 -49.09
CA MET A 1 -26.94 -60.16 -47.67
C MET A 1 -26.74 -58.77 -47.06
N ASP A 2 -27.62 -57.81 -47.39
CA ASP A 2 -27.25 -56.38 -47.42
C ASP A 2 -28.26 -55.48 -46.71
N GLN A 3 -28.99 -56.00 -45.72
CA GLN A 3 -29.89 -55.19 -44.88
C GLN A 3 -29.33 -54.88 -43.48
N GLN A 4 -28.17 -55.45 -43.10
CA GLN A 4 -27.58 -55.23 -41.77
C GLN A 4 -26.44 -54.20 -41.73
N ILE A 5 -25.93 -53.73 -42.88
CA ILE A 5 -24.78 -52.81 -42.95
C ILE A 5 -25.17 -51.36 -42.62
N ILE A 6 -26.36 -50.91 -43.06
CA ILE A 6 -26.84 -49.54 -42.86
C ILE A 6 -27.05 -49.20 -41.36
N PRO A 7 -27.70 -50.05 -40.53
CA PRO A 7 -27.87 -49.78 -39.10
C PRO A 7 -26.55 -49.73 -38.30
N ILE A 8 -25.54 -50.52 -38.70
CA ILE A 8 -24.22 -50.58 -38.05
C ILE A 8 -23.38 -49.33 -38.43
N LEU A 9 -23.46 -48.87 -39.68
CA LEU A 9 -22.78 -47.65 -40.12
C LEU A 9 -23.35 -46.39 -39.44
N THR A 10 -24.67 -46.34 -39.26
CA THR A 10 -25.38 -45.18 -38.68
C THR A 10 -25.13 -45.06 -37.17
N SER A 11 -24.98 -46.19 -36.46
CA SER A 11 -24.64 -46.22 -35.02
C SER A 11 -23.16 -45.92 -34.75
N ALA A 12 -22.24 -46.35 -35.61
CA ALA A 12 -20.81 -46.07 -35.48
C ALA A 12 -20.43 -44.60 -35.81
N PHE A 13 -21.07 -43.98 -36.82
CA PHE A 13 -20.87 -42.57 -37.17
C PHE A 13 -21.63 -41.61 -36.25
N GLY A 14 -22.86 -41.94 -35.84
CA GLY A 14 -23.64 -41.10 -34.93
C GLY A 14 -23.01 -40.99 -33.54
N GLY A 15 -22.46 -42.09 -33.02
CA GLY A 15 -21.80 -42.11 -31.70
C GLY A 15 -20.47 -41.36 -31.66
N SER A 16 -19.66 -41.45 -32.72
CA SER A 16 -18.35 -40.77 -32.80
C SER A 16 -18.47 -39.26 -33.02
N CYS A 17 -19.42 -38.81 -33.86
CA CYS A 17 -19.69 -37.38 -34.05
C CYS A 17 -20.29 -36.72 -32.78
N LEU A 18 -21.25 -37.37 -32.10
CA LEU A 18 -21.82 -36.87 -30.84
C LEU A 18 -20.79 -36.87 -29.71
N GLY A 19 -19.96 -37.91 -29.63
CA GLY A 19 -18.83 -37.98 -28.69
C GLY A 19 -17.83 -36.84 -28.88
N ALA A 20 -17.49 -36.50 -30.12
CA ALA A 20 -16.60 -35.38 -30.44
C ALA A 20 -17.21 -34.01 -30.07
N LEU A 21 -18.51 -33.79 -30.30
CA LEU A 21 -19.20 -32.55 -29.91
C LEU A 21 -19.27 -32.37 -28.39
N ILE A 22 -19.64 -33.43 -27.66
CA ILE A 22 -19.67 -33.42 -26.19
C ILE A 22 -18.28 -33.17 -25.62
N THR A 23 -17.27 -33.85 -26.17
CA THR A 23 -15.86 -33.65 -25.79
C THR A 23 -15.39 -32.23 -26.08
N GLY A 24 -15.81 -31.64 -27.20
CA GLY A 24 -15.53 -30.24 -27.54
C GLY A 24 -16.13 -29.25 -26.54
N ILE A 25 -17.39 -29.45 -26.13
CA ILE A 25 -18.07 -28.59 -25.14
C ILE A 25 -17.42 -28.74 -23.75
N VAL A 26 -17.09 -29.97 -23.35
CA VAL A 26 -16.43 -30.25 -22.07
C VAL A 26 -15.02 -29.65 -22.06
N ASN A 27 -14.24 -29.83 -23.13
CA ASN A 27 -12.91 -29.21 -23.26
C ASN A 27 -13.00 -27.69 -23.29
N TRP A 28 -14.00 -27.10 -23.95
CA TRP A 28 -14.21 -25.65 -23.94
C TRP A 28 -14.56 -25.14 -22.54
N ARG A 29 -15.39 -25.86 -21.77
CA ARG A 29 -15.69 -25.50 -20.38
C ARG A 29 -14.48 -25.67 -19.46
N LEU A 30 -13.72 -26.75 -19.62
CA LEU A 30 -12.49 -27.01 -18.86
C LEU A 30 -11.40 -25.99 -19.20
N SER A 31 -11.22 -25.65 -20.48
CA SER A 31 -10.25 -24.64 -20.92
C SER A 31 -10.65 -23.24 -20.48
N ASN A 32 -11.94 -22.89 -20.52
CA ASN A 32 -12.43 -21.62 -19.99
C ASN A 32 -12.29 -21.55 -18.46
N LYS A 33 -12.47 -22.67 -17.75
CA LYS A 33 -12.21 -22.74 -16.30
C LYS A 33 -10.72 -22.57 -16.01
N SER A 34 -9.86 -23.33 -16.68
CA SER A 34 -8.39 -23.21 -16.58
C SER A 34 -7.91 -21.79 -16.92
N TYR A 35 -8.46 -21.17 -17.97
CA TYR A 35 -8.15 -19.79 -18.34
C TYR A 35 -8.55 -18.80 -17.24
N LYS A 36 -9.74 -18.94 -16.66
CA LYS A 36 -10.19 -18.11 -15.54
C LYS A 36 -9.33 -18.31 -14.30
N ASP A 37 -8.96 -19.55 -14.00
CA ASP A 37 -8.10 -19.88 -12.87
C ASP A 37 -6.71 -19.25 -13.05
N ASP A 38 -6.10 -19.36 -14.24
CA ASP A 38 -4.80 -18.75 -14.53
C ASP A 38 -4.86 -17.22 -14.62
N TYR A 39 -5.95 -16.66 -15.12
CA TYR A 39 -6.20 -15.22 -15.07
C TYR A 39 -6.31 -14.72 -13.62
N TYR A 40 -7.07 -15.42 -12.77
CA TYR A 40 -7.19 -15.06 -11.36
C TYR A 40 -5.89 -15.20 -10.60
N LYS A 41 -5.07 -16.22 -10.89
CA LYS A 41 -3.70 -16.32 -10.35
C LYS A 41 -2.88 -15.08 -10.69
N LYS A 42 -2.86 -14.66 -11.96
CA LYS A 42 -2.12 -13.46 -12.38
C LYS A 42 -2.61 -12.19 -11.68
N VAL A 43 -3.92 -12.07 -11.47
CA VAL A 43 -4.48 -10.94 -10.72
C VAL A 43 -4.07 -11.02 -9.25
N LEU A 44 -4.12 -12.19 -8.62
CA LEU A 44 -3.63 -12.39 -7.25
C LEU A 44 -2.16 -12.01 -7.12
N ASP A 45 -1.31 -12.47 -8.02
CA ASP A 45 0.13 -12.15 -8.02
C ASP A 45 0.36 -10.64 -8.08
N LYS A 46 -0.36 -9.93 -8.97
CA LYS A 46 -0.28 -8.47 -9.09
C LYS A 46 -0.77 -7.74 -7.85
N ARG A 47 -1.78 -8.29 -7.18
CA ARG A 47 -2.27 -7.73 -5.92
C ARG A 47 -1.24 -7.95 -4.82
N ILE A 48 -0.77 -9.17 -4.61
CA ILE A 48 0.25 -9.50 -3.61
C ILE A 48 1.47 -8.59 -3.77
N GLU A 49 2.00 -8.48 -4.99
CA GLU A 49 3.11 -7.57 -5.31
C GLU A 49 2.81 -6.12 -4.88
N ALA A 50 1.61 -5.61 -5.14
CA ALA A 50 1.23 -4.26 -4.75
C ALA A 50 1.14 -4.08 -3.22
N TYR A 51 0.61 -5.05 -2.48
CA TYR A 51 0.56 -4.98 -1.01
C TYR A 51 1.97 -5.07 -0.40
N GLU A 52 2.84 -5.93 -0.92
CA GLU A 52 4.25 -6.01 -0.50
C GLU A 52 4.97 -4.67 -0.70
N LYS A 53 4.70 -3.96 -1.80
CA LYS A 53 5.26 -2.62 -2.04
C LYS A 53 4.76 -1.58 -1.03
N VAL A 54 3.48 -1.63 -0.68
CA VAL A 54 2.90 -0.74 0.36
C VAL A 54 3.49 -1.05 1.74
N GLU A 55 3.62 -2.32 2.11
CA GLU A 55 4.23 -2.72 3.39
C GLU A 55 5.72 -2.34 3.45
N TYR A 56 6.47 -2.58 2.37
CA TYR A 56 7.86 -2.15 2.26
C TYR A 56 8.01 -0.65 2.53
N PHE A 57 7.15 0.15 1.91
CA PHE A 57 7.12 1.59 2.10
C PHE A 57 6.83 2.00 3.54
N ILE A 58 5.82 1.40 4.18
CA ILE A 58 5.48 1.69 5.58
C ILE A 58 6.66 1.40 6.50
N ASP A 59 7.31 0.24 6.34
CA ASP A 59 8.30 -0.23 7.30
C ASP A 59 9.70 0.37 7.06
N HIS A 60 10.09 0.59 5.81
CA HIS A 60 11.47 1.00 5.46
C HIS A 60 11.61 2.49 5.17
N ILE A 61 10.52 3.16 4.79
CA ILE A 61 10.55 4.55 4.37
C ILE A 61 9.87 5.45 5.41
N PHE A 62 8.74 5.01 5.98
CA PHE A 62 8.02 5.70 7.05
C PHE A 62 8.34 5.18 8.47
N GLY A 63 9.47 4.48 8.62
CA GLY A 63 9.87 3.82 9.85
C GLY A 63 9.94 4.77 11.06
N ILE A 64 9.22 4.43 12.11
CA ILE A 64 9.24 5.17 13.38
C ILE A 64 10.61 4.99 14.03
N THR A 65 11.29 6.11 14.26
CA THR A 65 12.61 6.08 14.88
C THR A 65 12.56 6.79 16.24
N PRO A 66 13.11 6.18 17.30
CA PRO A 66 13.35 6.91 18.54
C PRO A 66 14.44 7.96 18.31
N PHE A 67 14.17 9.19 18.72
CA PHE A 67 15.10 10.31 18.63
C PHE A 67 15.24 10.98 19.99
N ILE A 68 16.48 11.23 20.39
CA ILE A 68 16.80 11.99 21.60
C ILE A 68 17.03 13.43 21.18
N ILE A 69 16.17 14.33 21.63
CA ILE A 69 16.40 15.77 21.48
C ILE A 69 17.33 16.18 22.64
N PRO A 70 18.58 16.62 22.37
CA PRO A 70 19.46 17.13 23.42
C PRO A 70 18.84 18.42 23.98
N ASP A 71 18.29 18.34 25.19
CA ASP A 71 17.39 19.36 25.72
C ASP A 71 18.11 20.30 26.71
N TYR A 72 17.59 21.53 26.83
CA TYR A 72 17.71 22.41 27.99
C TYR A 72 17.32 21.70 29.31
N TYR A 73 16.35 20.75 29.29
CA TYR A 73 16.01 19.94 30.46
C TYR A 73 17.15 19.04 30.94
N MET A 74 18.10 18.65 30.07
CA MET A 74 19.29 17.94 30.51
C MET A 74 20.11 18.79 31.50
N ALA A 75 20.12 20.13 31.30
CA ALA A 75 20.76 21.08 32.20
C ALA A 75 19.99 21.33 33.51
N THR A 76 18.67 21.08 33.56
CA THR A 76 17.84 21.34 34.77
C THR A 76 17.38 20.10 35.53
N THR A 77 17.23 18.94 34.86
CA THR A 77 16.72 17.69 35.46
C THR A 77 17.69 16.52 35.33
N GLY A 78 18.72 16.61 34.47
CA GLY A 78 19.70 15.53 34.28
C GLY A 78 19.12 14.26 33.63
N CYS A 79 17.98 14.36 32.95
CA CYS A 79 17.34 13.21 32.29
C CYS A 79 17.15 13.48 30.80
N GLU A 80 17.53 12.51 29.97
CA GLU A 80 17.23 12.50 28.54
C GLU A 80 15.74 12.18 28.31
N ARG A 81 15.10 12.88 27.38
CA ARG A 81 13.75 12.54 26.91
C ARG A 81 13.82 11.91 25.54
N LEU A 82 13.19 10.75 25.41
CA LEU A 82 13.05 10.03 24.17
C LEU A 82 11.75 10.45 23.48
N TYR A 83 11.86 10.90 22.23
CA TYR A 83 10.71 11.18 21.37
C TYR A 83 10.65 10.13 20.26
N HIS A 84 9.46 9.86 19.75
CA HIS A 84 9.30 9.14 18.49
C HIS A 84 9.09 10.14 17.36
N THR A 85 9.81 9.95 16.27
CA THR A 85 9.67 10.77 15.07
C THR A 85 9.41 9.88 13.85
N CYS A 86 8.64 10.41 12.91
CA CYS A 86 8.45 9.82 11.58
C CYS A 86 9.66 10.07 10.65
N PHE A 87 10.47 11.09 10.93
CA PHE A 87 11.59 11.50 10.08
C PHE A 87 12.78 11.94 10.92
N THR A 88 13.98 11.51 10.52
CA THR A 88 15.21 11.78 11.27
C THR A 88 16.08 12.86 10.63
N ASN A 89 15.86 13.14 9.34
CA ASN A 89 16.51 14.22 8.60
C ASN A 89 15.75 14.52 7.30
N LEU A 90 16.14 15.59 6.61
CA LEU A 90 15.54 16.00 5.33
C LEU A 90 15.68 14.93 4.24
N GLU A 91 16.84 14.27 4.12
CA GLU A 91 17.07 13.24 3.10
C GLU A 91 16.07 12.08 3.21
N THR A 92 15.83 11.59 4.43
CA THR A 92 14.84 10.53 4.69
C THR A 92 13.41 10.97 4.40
N PHE A 93 13.11 12.26 4.63
CA PHE A 93 11.80 12.85 4.36
C PHE A 93 11.57 13.01 2.85
N ASP A 94 12.54 13.56 2.12
CA ASP A 94 12.46 13.76 0.67
C ASP A 94 12.35 12.41 -0.05
N LYS A 95 13.14 11.42 0.38
CA LYS A 95 13.04 10.04 -0.12
C LYS A 95 11.62 9.47 0.10
N ALA A 96 10.99 9.80 1.22
CA ALA A 96 9.63 9.33 1.51
C ALA A 96 8.57 9.95 0.58
N LEU A 97 8.77 11.21 0.17
CA LEU A 97 7.94 11.88 -0.84
C LEU A 97 8.14 11.28 -2.24
N ASP A 98 9.38 11.00 -2.62
CA ASP A 98 9.70 10.40 -3.92
C ASP A 98 9.09 8.99 -4.05
N GLU A 99 9.23 8.16 -3.02
CA GLU A 99 8.68 6.79 -3.03
C GLU A 99 7.15 6.76 -3.05
N PHE A 100 6.48 7.77 -2.49
CA PHE A 100 5.04 7.93 -2.64
C PHE A 100 4.61 8.04 -4.10
N SER A 101 5.39 8.75 -4.91
CA SER A 101 5.13 8.90 -6.35
C SER A 101 5.29 7.56 -7.08
N ASN A 102 6.31 6.78 -6.72
CA ASN A 102 6.56 5.45 -7.27
C ASN A 102 5.45 4.45 -6.91
N LEU A 103 4.86 4.54 -5.71
CA LEU A 103 3.78 3.66 -5.28
C LEU A 103 2.51 3.76 -6.15
N SER A 104 2.31 4.89 -6.83
CA SER A 104 1.09 5.17 -7.60
C SER A 104 0.74 4.07 -8.62
N GLU A 105 1.74 3.42 -9.22
CA GLU A 105 1.53 2.38 -10.22
C GLU A 105 0.91 1.10 -9.64
N TYR A 106 1.22 0.81 -8.38
CA TYR A 106 0.78 -0.37 -7.64
C TYR A 106 -0.60 -0.18 -7.02
N LEU A 107 -0.95 1.07 -6.69
CA LEU A 107 -2.23 1.39 -6.06
C LEU A 107 -3.42 0.84 -6.84
N ARG A 108 -3.37 0.76 -8.17
CA ARG A 108 -4.49 0.20 -8.96
C ARG A 108 -4.89 -1.23 -8.54
N TRP A 109 -3.95 -2.00 -7.98
CA TRP A 109 -4.16 -3.37 -7.51
C TRP A 109 -4.50 -3.48 -6.02
N THR A 110 -4.53 -2.36 -5.29
CA THR A 110 -4.95 -2.32 -3.89
C THR A 110 -6.44 -1.99 -3.76
N SER A 111 -7.00 -2.22 -2.57
CA SER A 111 -8.38 -1.83 -2.30
C SER A 111 -8.51 -0.31 -2.28
N LYS A 112 -9.74 0.19 -2.43
CA LYS A 112 -10.01 1.62 -2.27
C LYS A 112 -9.61 2.13 -0.90
N GLU A 113 -9.86 1.36 0.16
CA GLU A 113 -9.54 1.79 1.51
C GLU A 113 -8.03 1.96 1.72
N VAL A 114 -7.20 1.11 1.09
CA VAL A 114 -5.74 1.30 1.02
C VAL A 114 -5.40 2.59 0.30
N LYS A 115 -5.98 2.84 -0.89
CA LYS A 115 -5.75 4.07 -1.68
C LYS A 115 -6.11 5.33 -0.89
N ASP A 116 -7.29 5.34 -0.28
CA ASP A 116 -7.82 6.48 0.45
C ASP A 116 -6.96 6.77 1.68
N THR A 117 -6.54 5.73 2.41
CA THR A 117 -5.70 5.87 3.61
C THR A 117 -4.27 6.31 3.26
N LEU A 118 -3.66 5.73 2.22
CA LEU A 118 -2.38 6.22 1.70
C LEU A 118 -2.48 7.67 1.17
N GLY A 119 -3.62 8.04 0.56
CA GLY A 119 -3.89 9.41 0.15
C GLY A 119 -3.93 10.39 1.32
N LYS A 120 -4.51 9.99 2.47
CA LYS A 120 -4.46 10.79 3.71
C LYS A 120 -3.03 10.96 4.21
N ILE A 121 -2.23 9.88 4.20
CA ILE A 121 -0.82 9.94 4.61
C ILE A 121 -0.03 10.86 3.68
N ASN A 122 -0.14 10.68 2.36
CA ASN A 122 0.55 11.51 1.38
C ASN A 122 0.19 12.99 1.55
N LYS A 123 -1.10 13.31 1.65
CA LYS A 123 -1.54 14.69 1.91
C LYS A 123 -0.92 15.25 3.18
N LYS A 124 -0.91 14.47 4.26
CA LYS A 124 -0.32 14.90 5.52
C LYS A 124 1.18 15.16 5.36
N THR A 125 1.91 14.31 4.66
CA THR A 125 3.35 14.47 4.38
C THR A 125 3.60 15.71 3.51
N SER A 126 2.79 15.96 2.48
CA SER A 126 2.89 17.19 1.68
C SER A 126 2.62 18.46 2.50
N ASP A 127 1.66 18.43 3.44
CA ASP A 127 1.44 19.55 4.35
C ASP A 127 2.68 19.80 5.24
N LEU A 128 3.40 18.75 5.63
CA LEU A 128 4.66 18.87 6.37
C LEU A 128 5.79 19.42 5.50
N ASP A 129 5.85 19.04 4.23
CA ASP A 129 6.83 19.55 3.27
C ASP A 129 6.73 21.08 3.14
N ILE A 130 5.50 21.59 3.00
CA ILE A 130 5.22 23.04 2.97
C ILE A 130 5.70 23.73 4.25
N LEU A 131 5.56 23.09 5.41
CA LEU A 131 6.03 23.65 6.69
C LEU A 131 7.55 23.64 6.81
N ILE A 132 8.20 22.56 6.38
CA ILE A 132 9.65 22.38 6.45
C ILE A 132 10.37 23.34 5.51
N HIS A 133 9.84 23.53 4.30
CA HIS A 133 10.38 24.41 3.27
C HIS A 133 9.80 25.84 3.31
N HIS A 134 9.07 26.20 4.37
CA HIS A 134 8.46 27.52 4.50
C HIS A 134 9.54 28.63 4.48
N PRO A 135 9.33 29.74 3.75
CA PRO A 135 10.35 30.80 3.61
C PRO A 135 10.69 31.50 4.94
N ASP A 136 9.73 31.58 5.86
CA ASP A 136 9.93 32.07 7.22
C ASP A 136 10.09 30.88 8.19
N LYS A 137 11.26 30.22 8.13
CA LYS A 137 11.57 29.06 8.97
C LYS A 137 11.61 29.42 10.45
N GLU A 138 12.09 30.61 10.80
CA GLU A 138 12.20 31.08 12.18
C GLU A 138 10.82 31.13 12.86
N LYS A 139 9.80 31.65 12.17
CA LYS A 139 8.43 31.67 12.69
C LYS A 139 7.85 30.27 12.84
N VAL A 140 8.07 29.38 11.87
CA VAL A 140 7.62 27.98 11.96
C VAL A 140 8.29 27.29 13.15
N MET A 141 9.61 27.43 13.29
CA MET A 141 10.38 26.88 14.40
C MET A 141 9.89 27.40 15.74
N LYS A 142 9.70 28.71 15.92
CA LYS A 142 9.16 29.27 17.18
C LYS A 142 7.79 28.68 17.53
N ASN A 143 6.92 28.48 16.56
CA ASN A 143 5.60 27.91 16.79
C ASN A 143 5.67 26.42 17.14
N VAL A 144 6.51 25.66 16.46
CA VAL A 144 6.65 24.21 16.69
C VAL A 144 7.41 23.93 17.99
N PHE A 145 8.54 24.61 18.23
CA PHE A 145 9.39 24.42 19.41
C PHE A 145 8.72 24.88 20.71
N LYS A 146 7.80 25.85 20.64
CA LYS A 146 6.99 26.28 21.80
C LYS A 146 6.25 25.10 22.43
N ASP A 147 5.74 24.17 21.61
CA ASP A 147 5.00 23.00 22.08
C ASP A 147 5.92 21.96 22.74
N PHE A 148 7.23 22.02 22.46
CA PHE A 148 8.26 21.16 23.07
C PHE A 148 9.05 21.85 24.19
N PHE A 149 8.73 23.10 24.53
CA PHE A 149 9.47 23.93 25.50
C PHE A 149 10.98 24.08 25.20
N LEU A 150 11.37 23.93 23.93
CA LEU A 150 12.75 24.03 23.47
C LEU A 150 13.16 25.49 23.19
N LYS A 151 14.37 25.90 23.56
CA LYS A 151 14.97 27.18 23.13
C LYS A 151 15.58 27.02 21.74
N TYR A 152 15.14 27.85 20.80
CA TYR A 152 15.64 27.89 19.43
C TYR A 152 17.01 28.60 19.36
N THR A 153 17.96 28.00 18.64
CA THR A 153 19.20 28.63 18.14
C THR A 153 19.26 28.52 16.61
N ALA A 154 19.96 29.44 15.93
CA ALA A 154 20.04 29.47 14.47
C ALA A 154 20.71 28.22 13.85
N GLU A 155 21.46 27.46 14.65
CA GLU A 155 22.08 26.18 14.25
C GLU A 155 21.06 25.02 14.18
N ASP A 156 19.84 25.23 14.69
CA ASP A 156 18.80 24.20 14.81
C ASP A 156 17.95 24.01 13.54
N GLU A 157 18.22 24.72 12.43
CA GLU A 157 17.50 24.50 11.17
C GLU A 157 17.57 23.03 10.70
N ALA A 158 18.68 22.35 10.99
CA ALA A 158 18.87 20.94 10.70
C ALA A 158 17.87 20.03 11.45
N TYR A 159 17.34 20.48 12.59
CA TYR A 159 16.38 19.73 13.42
C TYR A 159 14.92 20.05 13.12
N LEU A 160 14.62 21.04 12.27
CA LEU A 160 13.23 21.41 11.95
C LEU A 160 12.41 20.20 11.46
N CYS A 161 12.97 19.40 10.55
CA CYS A 161 12.33 18.17 10.05
C CYS A 161 12.01 17.19 11.18
N VAL A 162 12.96 16.99 12.10
CA VAL A 162 12.80 16.07 13.24
C VAL A 162 11.70 16.54 14.18
N VAL A 163 11.68 17.82 14.55
CA VAL A 163 10.68 18.35 15.48
C VAL A 163 9.29 18.38 14.85
N VAL A 164 9.20 18.70 13.56
CA VAL A 164 7.94 18.57 12.79
C VAL A 164 7.46 17.12 12.76
N GLY A 165 8.39 16.16 12.58
CA GLY A 165 8.15 14.73 12.67
C GLY A 165 7.61 14.31 14.04
N CYS A 166 8.27 14.70 15.13
CA CYS A 166 7.83 14.44 16.50
C CYS A 166 6.41 14.97 16.76
N LYS A 167 6.10 16.20 16.31
CA LYS A 167 4.78 16.83 16.53
C LYS A 167 3.65 16.09 15.84
N ASN A 168 3.93 15.49 14.70
CA ASN A 168 2.94 14.82 13.86
C ASN A 168 2.98 13.30 13.99
N TYR A 169 3.88 12.76 14.82
CA TYR A 169 4.09 11.34 15.02
C TYR A 169 2.79 10.58 15.28
N THR A 170 2.02 10.99 16.29
CA THR A 170 0.80 10.27 16.71
C THR A 170 -0.24 10.22 15.60
N VAL A 171 -0.36 11.28 14.80
CA VAL A 171 -1.31 11.36 13.69
C VAL A 171 -0.88 10.43 12.56
N ILE A 172 0.39 10.50 12.15
CA ILE A 172 0.93 9.65 11.09
C ILE A 172 0.86 8.17 11.51
N GLU A 173 1.26 7.86 12.74
CA GLU A 173 1.23 6.49 13.24
C GLU A 173 -0.19 5.93 13.30
N SER A 174 -1.18 6.74 13.69
CA SER A 174 -2.57 6.29 13.67
C SER A 174 -3.08 5.92 12.26
N LEU A 175 -2.62 6.66 11.23
CA LEU A 175 -2.95 6.36 9.84
C LEU A 175 -2.21 5.12 9.33
N ILE A 176 -0.96 4.92 9.76
CA ILE A 176 -0.17 3.72 9.44
C ILE A 176 -0.81 2.48 10.08
N ASP A 177 -1.25 2.56 11.33
CA ASP A 177 -1.94 1.46 12.02
C ASP A 177 -3.30 1.15 11.38
N GLU A 178 -4.07 2.18 10.99
CA GLU A 178 -5.31 2.02 10.19
C GLU A 178 -5.00 1.28 8.87
N LEU A 179 -3.95 1.70 8.17
CA LEU A 179 -3.52 1.10 6.91
C LEU A 179 -3.10 -0.38 7.08
N ARG A 180 -2.32 -0.70 8.12
CA ARG A 180 -1.93 -2.09 8.44
C ARG A 180 -3.14 -2.99 8.70
N LYS A 181 -4.15 -2.48 9.43
CA LYS A 181 -5.40 -3.21 9.68
C LYS A 181 -6.18 -3.49 8.40
N ILE A 182 -6.25 -2.51 7.50
CA ILE A 182 -6.88 -2.64 6.18
C ILE A 182 -6.13 -3.70 5.35
N ILE A 183 -4.80 -3.60 5.28
CA ILE A 183 -3.93 -4.54 4.56
C ILE A 183 -4.15 -5.97 5.04
N TYR A 184 -4.11 -6.19 6.36
CA TYR A 184 -4.33 -7.51 6.95
C TYR A 184 -5.69 -8.10 6.58
N ARG A 185 -6.76 -7.30 6.68
CA ARG A 185 -8.11 -7.71 6.27
C ARG A 185 -8.17 -8.05 4.78
N ASP A 186 -7.49 -7.27 3.95
CA ASP A 186 -7.51 -7.48 2.50
C ASP A 186 -6.70 -8.72 2.10
N TYR A 187 -5.62 -9.07 2.82
CA TYR A 187 -4.93 -10.36 2.67
C TYR A 187 -5.84 -11.55 2.97
N ILE A 188 -6.63 -11.50 4.05
CA ILE A 188 -7.60 -12.56 4.40
C ILE A 188 -8.59 -12.78 3.24
N ASN A 189 -9.03 -11.70 2.60
CA ASN A 189 -10.02 -11.74 1.51
C ASN A 189 -9.38 -11.73 0.11
N MET A 190 -8.06 -11.91 0.01
CA MET A 190 -7.32 -11.74 -1.24
C MET A 190 -7.79 -12.72 -2.32
N TYR A 191 -8.14 -13.94 -1.91
CA TYR A 191 -8.62 -15.02 -2.77
C TYR A 191 -9.91 -14.67 -3.53
N ASP A 192 -10.70 -13.70 -3.06
CA ASP A 192 -11.92 -13.24 -3.74
C ASP A 192 -11.61 -12.21 -4.83
N VAL A 193 -10.97 -12.71 -5.89
CA VAL A 193 -10.59 -11.92 -7.08
C VAL A 193 -11.83 -11.34 -7.78
N LYS A 194 -12.95 -12.07 -7.77
CA LYS A 194 -14.18 -11.64 -8.43
C LYS A 194 -14.77 -10.40 -7.77
N ALA A 195 -14.89 -10.40 -6.45
CA ALA A 195 -15.40 -9.25 -5.71
C ALA A 195 -14.49 -8.02 -5.91
N PHE A 196 -13.17 -8.22 -5.94
CA PHE A 196 -12.22 -7.16 -6.22
C PHE A 196 -12.40 -6.55 -7.61
N LEU A 197 -12.43 -7.36 -8.67
CA LEU A 197 -12.58 -6.87 -10.03
C LEU A 197 -13.90 -6.14 -10.24
N LYS A 198 -14.99 -6.62 -9.63
CA LYS A 198 -16.29 -5.95 -9.68
C LYS A 198 -16.23 -4.54 -9.07
N LYS A 199 -15.64 -4.41 -7.88
CA LYS A 199 -15.48 -3.11 -7.21
C LYS A 199 -14.53 -2.16 -7.97
N ALA A 200 -13.54 -2.71 -8.69
CA ALA A 200 -12.61 -1.91 -9.48
C ALA A 200 -13.26 -1.28 -10.72
N THR A 201 -14.31 -1.89 -11.27
CA THR A 201 -15.05 -1.40 -12.46
C THR A 201 -16.21 -0.46 -12.14
N GLU A 202 -16.52 -0.22 -10.86
CA GLU A 202 -17.59 0.69 -10.42
C GLU A 202 -17.11 2.17 -10.31
N TYR A 203 -15.95 2.48 -10.90
CA TYR A 203 -15.35 3.82 -11.04
C TYR A 203 -15.28 4.22 -12.51
#